data_AF-A0A6J7RCF6-F1
#
_entry.id   AF-A0A6J7RCF6-F1
#
_cell.length_a   1.000
_cell.length_b   1.000
_cell.length_c   1.000
_cell.angle_alpha   90.00
_cell.angle_beta   90.00
_cell.angle_gamma   90.00
#
_symmetry.space_group_name_H-M   'P 1'
#
loop_
_entity.id
_entity.type
_entity.pdbx_description
1 polymer ?
#
loop_
_entity_poly.entity_id
_entity_poly.type
_entity_poly.pdbx_seq_one_letter_code
_entity_poly.pdbx_strand_id
1 'polypeptide(L)'
;MHHLAAREGISFVETKPEVCWQLPLRRTYENRKYEDEVERVVVVLGEYDRRGWGAGGHDLDWYCSSNTEAHIGTEAVYLSSRDEIVALIGLPAYSELARLCAAREKLLLTITDTTGLTPHPADPPIAS
;
A
#
# COMPACT_ATOMS: atom_id res chain seq x y z
N MET A 1 7.14 -13.18 -19.23
CA MET A 1 7.63 -12.92 -17.85
C MET A 1 6.74 -13.52 -16.75
N HIS A 2 5.42 -13.72 -16.93
CA HIS A 2 4.56 -14.30 -15.87
C HIS A 2 4.99 -15.73 -15.44
N HIS A 3 5.50 -16.54 -16.37
CA HIS A 3 5.85 -17.94 -16.10
C HIS A 3 7.29 -18.17 -15.60
N LEU A 4 8.17 -17.16 -15.67
CA LEU A 4 9.57 -17.35 -15.30
C LEU A 4 9.72 -17.55 -13.79
N ALA A 5 9.17 -16.62 -13.00
CA ALA A 5 9.19 -16.69 -11.55
C ALA A 5 8.53 -17.98 -11.01
N ALA A 6 7.38 -18.36 -11.58
CA ALA A 6 6.69 -19.60 -11.22
C ALA A 6 7.54 -20.85 -11.52
N ARG A 7 8.25 -20.88 -12.67
CA ARG A 7 9.14 -21.98 -13.03
C ARG A 7 10.35 -22.09 -12.10
N GLU A 8 10.84 -20.95 -11.61
CA GLU A 8 12.03 -20.87 -10.74
C GLU A 8 11.68 -20.93 -9.24
N GLY A 9 10.39 -20.88 -8.89
CA GLY A 9 9.93 -20.90 -7.50
C GLY A 9 10.32 -19.64 -6.70
N ILE A 10 10.47 -18.51 -7.39
CA ILE A 10 10.85 -17.22 -6.80
C ILE A 10 9.71 -16.21 -6.91
N SER A 11 9.81 -15.12 -6.14
CA SER A 11 8.86 -14.01 -6.23
C SER A 11 8.85 -13.40 -7.64
N PHE A 12 7.69 -13.01 -8.14
CA PHE A 12 7.61 -12.35 -9.45
C PHE A 12 8.31 -10.98 -9.44
N VAL A 13 8.49 -10.37 -8.28
CA VAL A 13 9.21 -9.10 -8.07
C VAL A 13 10.64 -9.18 -8.63
N GLU A 14 11.28 -10.35 -8.52
CA GLU A 14 12.65 -10.58 -9.00
C GLU A 14 12.77 -10.63 -10.52
N THR A 15 11.67 -10.91 -11.23
CA THR A 15 11.69 -11.13 -12.69
C THR A 15 10.94 -10.06 -13.46
N LYS A 16 9.98 -9.37 -12.83
CA LYS A 16 9.16 -8.35 -13.48
C LYS A 16 9.70 -6.96 -13.14
N PRO A 17 9.68 -6.01 -14.10
CA PRO A 17 10.01 -4.63 -13.79
C PRO A 17 8.97 -4.05 -12.81
N GLU A 18 9.40 -3.10 -11.96
CA GLU A 18 8.60 -2.50 -10.88
C GLU A 18 7.20 -2.08 -11.32
N VAL A 19 7.11 -1.36 -12.45
CA VAL A 19 5.84 -0.87 -13.01
C VAL A 19 4.80 -1.96 -13.26
N CYS A 20 5.21 -3.21 -13.46
CA CYS A 20 4.30 -4.32 -13.75
C CYS A 20 3.68 -4.96 -12.50
N TRP A 21 4.22 -4.69 -11.31
CA TRP A 21 3.74 -5.29 -10.07
C TRP A 21 3.45 -4.27 -8.96
N GLN A 22 3.83 -3.02 -9.15
CA GLN A 22 3.67 -2.00 -8.13
C GLN A 22 2.19 -1.79 -7.72
N LEU A 23 1.24 -1.88 -8.65
CA LEU A 23 -0.19 -1.70 -8.33
C LEU A 23 -0.72 -2.81 -7.40
N PRO A 24 -1.51 -2.48 -6.36
CA PRO A 24 -2.10 -1.16 -6.08
C PRO A 24 -1.23 -0.26 -5.17
N LEU A 25 -0.01 -0.67 -4.83
CA LEU A 25 0.91 0.12 -4.00
C LEU A 25 1.47 1.30 -4.81
N ARG A 26 1.73 2.43 -4.16
CA ARG A 26 2.37 3.59 -4.77
C ARG A 26 3.49 4.08 -3.88
N ARG A 27 4.68 4.16 -4.47
CA ARG A 27 5.85 4.77 -3.82
C ARG A 27 6.06 6.16 -4.39
N THR A 28 6.13 7.14 -3.51
CA THR A 28 6.53 8.51 -3.84
C THR A 28 7.68 8.96 -2.96
N TYR A 29 8.34 10.04 -3.39
CA TYR A 29 9.43 10.66 -2.68
C TYR A 29 9.08 12.11 -2.39
N GLU A 30 9.24 12.52 -1.14
CA GLU A 30 9.02 13.88 -0.68
C GLU A 30 10.30 14.43 -0.07
N ASN A 31 10.73 15.61 -0.49
CA ASN A 31 11.79 16.31 0.22
C ASN A 31 11.19 17.08 1.39
N ARG A 32 11.59 16.77 2.62
CA ARG A 32 11.13 17.45 3.83
C ARG A 32 12.27 18.19 4.50
N LYS A 33 12.08 19.48 4.72
CA LYS A 33 12.98 20.33 5.51
C LYS A 33 12.53 20.34 6.96
N TYR A 34 13.47 20.07 7.87
CA TYR A 34 13.22 20.00 9.31
C TYR A 34 13.72 21.27 10.02
N GLU A 35 13.39 21.42 11.30
CA GLU A 35 13.75 22.58 12.13
C GLU A 35 15.27 22.75 12.32
N ASP A 36 16.04 21.67 12.14
CA ASP A 36 17.51 21.66 12.12
C ASP A 36 18.08 22.12 10.76
N GLU A 37 17.24 22.65 9.88
CA GLU A 37 17.53 23.06 8.50
C GLU A 37 18.00 21.92 7.57
N VAL A 38 18.00 20.68 8.05
CA VAL A 38 18.37 19.51 7.25
C VAL A 38 17.21 19.10 6.36
N GLU A 39 17.49 18.93 5.07
CA GLU A 39 16.55 18.33 4.12
C GLU A 39 16.76 16.82 4.08
N ARG A 40 15.66 16.05 4.17
CA ARG A 40 15.68 14.60 4.07
C ARG A 40 14.68 14.14 3.02
N VAL A 41 15.06 13.14 2.24
CA VAL A 41 14.13 12.45 1.34
C VAL A 41 13.29 11.48 2.18
N VAL A 42 11.98 11.65 2.14
CA VAL A 42 10.99 10.77 2.76
C VAL A 42 10.38 9.91 1.67
N VAL A 43 10.45 8.60 1.86
CA VAL A 43 9.75 7.64 1.01
C VAL A 43 8.36 7.44 1.59
N VAL A 44 7.34 7.66 0.77
CA VAL A 44 5.93 7.47 1.14
C VAL A 44 5.39 6.29 0.38
N LEU A 45 4.86 5.30 1.11
CA LEU A 45 4.13 4.18 0.56
C LEU A 45 2.64 4.40 0.82
N GLY A 46 1.84 4.44 -0.24
CA GLY A 46 0.40 4.61 -0.17
C GLY A 46 -0.31 3.79 -1.24
N GLU A 47 -1.59 4.08 -1.44
CA GLU A 47 -2.36 3.52 -2.54
C GLU A 47 -2.05 4.28 -3.85
N TYR A 48 -1.98 3.55 -4.95
CA TYR A 48 -2.03 4.14 -6.27
C TYR A 48 -3.49 4.47 -6.56
N ASP A 49 -3.81 5.75 -6.68
CA ASP A 49 -5.15 6.21 -7.03
C ASP A 49 -5.15 6.80 -8.45
N ARG A 50 -6.32 7.26 -8.93
CA ARG A 50 -6.42 7.92 -10.25
C ARG A 50 -5.51 9.13 -10.41
N ARG A 51 -5.21 9.86 -9.33
CA ARG A 51 -4.32 11.04 -9.36
C ARG A 51 -2.87 10.62 -9.61
N GLY A 52 -2.52 9.38 -9.26
CA GLY A 52 -1.22 8.79 -9.55
C GLY A 52 -0.87 8.70 -11.04
N TRP A 53 -1.87 8.73 -11.93
CA TRP A 53 -1.70 8.60 -13.39
C TRP A 53 -1.49 9.94 -14.12
N GLY A 54 -1.44 11.06 -13.40
CA GLY A 54 -1.35 12.39 -14.00
C GLY A 54 -2.62 12.76 -14.78
N ALA A 55 -2.49 13.61 -15.81
CA ALA A 55 -3.64 14.13 -16.56
C ALA A 55 -4.51 13.02 -17.21
N GLY A 56 -3.90 11.89 -17.59
CA GLY A 56 -4.63 10.77 -18.19
C GLY A 56 -5.43 9.92 -17.20
N GLY A 57 -5.25 10.11 -15.90
CA GLY A 57 -5.98 9.35 -14.88
C GLY A 57 -7.49 9.59 -14.86
N HIS A 58 -7.93 10.73 -15.40
CA HIS A 58 -9.36 11.07 -15.53
C HIS A 58 -10.08 10.19 -16.55
N ASP A 59 -9.34 9.65 -17.53
CA ASP A 59 -9.89 8.82 -18.61
C ASP A 59 -9.77 7.31 -18.30
N LEU A 60 -9.26 6.95 -17.12
CA LEU A 60 -9.14 5.57 -16.66
C LEU A 60 -10.38 5.13 -15.87
N ASP A 61 -11.52 5.05 -16.56
CA ASP A 61 -12.79 4.61 -15.97
C ASP A 61 -12.69 3.22 -15.31
N TRP A 62 -11.82 2.37 -15.84
CA TRP A 62 -11.56 1.02 -15.34
C TRP A 62 -10.70 0.97 -14.07
N TYR A 63 -10.08 2.08 -13.66
CA TYR A 63 -9.22 2.10 -12.47
C TYR A 63 -10.06 2.17 -11.19
N CYS A 64 -9.94 1.16 -10.34
CA CYS A 64 -10.87 0.90 -9.23
C CYS A 64 -10.24 0.55 -7.87
N SER A 65 -8.92 0.65 -7.69
CA SER A 65 -8.30 0.25 -6.40
C SER A 65 -8.85 1.03 -5.19
N SER A 66 -9.39 2.23 -5.42
CA SER A 66 -9.95 3.10 -4.39
C SER A 66 -11.43 2.83 -4.12
N ASN A 67 -12.06 1.88 -4.83
CA ASN A 67 -13.45 1.47 -4.59
C ASN A 67 -13.49 0.40 -3.50
N THR A 68 -14.50 0.43 -2.61
CA THR A 68 -14.71 -0.58 -1.55
C THR A 68 -14.69 -2.02 -2.10
N GLU A 69 -15.19 -2.25 -3.32
CA GLU A 69 -15.19 -3.57 -3.98
C GLU A 69 -13.77 -4.15 -4.20
N ALA A 70 -12.74 -3.31 -4.25
CA ALA A 70 -11.34 -3.72 -4.35
C ALA A 70 -10.73 -4.12 -2.99
N HIS A 71 -11.43 -3.89 -1.88
CA HIS A 71 -10.95 -4.14 -0.51
C HIS A 71 -11.60 -5.36 0.15
N ILE A 72 -11.89 -6.41 -0.63
CA ILE A 72 -12.52 -7.65 -0.17
C ILE A 72 -11.52 -8.80 0.08
N GLY A 73 -10.21 -8.49 0.09
CA GLY A 73 -9.16 -9.49 0.27
C GLY A 73 -9.27 -10.22 1.61
N THR A 74 -9.02 -11.54 1.59
CA THR A 74 -9.06 -12.37 2.81
C THR A 74 -7.81 -12.22 3.67
N GLU A 75 -6.72 -11.72 3.10
CA GLU A 75 -5.45 -11.46 3.77
C GLU A 75 -5.11 -9.97 3.63
N ALA A 76 -4.70 -9.35 4.73
CA ALA A 76 -4.32 -7.94 4.73
C ALA A 76 -3.16 -7.67 3.75
N VAL A 77 -3.20 -6.53 3.07
CA VAL A 77 -2.23 -6.17 2.00
C VAL A 77 -0.78 -6.20 2.49
N TYR A 78 -0.53 -5.82 3.74
CA TYR A 78 0.84 -5.85 4.29
C TYR A 78 1.40 -7.27 4.45
N LEU A 79 0.54 -8.30 4.44
CA LEU A 79 0.94 -9.71 4.45
C LEU A 79 0.99 -10.27 3.04
N SER A 80 -0.08 -10.10 2.27
CA SER A 80 -0.21 -10.67 0.93
C SER A 80 0.73 -10.05 -0.12
N SER A 81 1.12 -8.79 0.06
CA SER A 81 2.07 -8.06 -0.80
C SER A 81 3.41 -7.79 -0.11
N ARG A 82 3.83 -8.69 0.79
CA ARG A 82 5.08 -8.54 1.56
C ARG A 82 6.29 -8.27 0.66
N ASP A 83 6.48 -9.07 -0.39
CA ASP A 83 7.68 -9.00 -1.22
C ASP A 83 7.74 -7.68 -2.00
N GLU A 84 6.61 -7.23 -2.52
CA GLU A 84 6.45 -5.95 -3.21
C GLU A 84 6.77 -4.79 -2.26
N ILE A 85 6.22 -4.81 -1.04
CA ILE A 85 6.46 -3.78 -0.04
C ILE A 85 7.95 -3.78 0.37
N VAL A 86 8.54 -4.95 0.64
CA VAL A 86 9.96 -5.07 0.96
C VAL A 86 10.83 -4.52 -0.18
N ALA A 87 10.48 -4.78 -1.44
CA ALA A 87 11.20 -4.22 -2.58
C ALA A 87 11.07 -2.69 -2.69
N LEU A 88 9.92 -2.13 -2.29
CA LEU A 88 9.66 -0.68 -2.36
C LEU A 88 10.35 0.11 -1.24
N ILE A 89 10.32 -0.38 0.02
CA ILE A 89 10.75 0.37 1.21
C ILE A 89 11.84 -0.32 2.04
N GLY A 90 12.25 -1.54 1.67
CA GLY A 90 13.24 -2.33 2.38
C GLY A 90 12.66 -3.11 3.57
N LEU A 91 13.35 -4.18 3.94
CA LEU A 91 12.96 -5.08 5.04
C LEU A 91 12.83 -4.37 6.41
N PRO A 92 13.72 -3.43 6.81
CA PRO A 92 13.58 -2.77 8.10
C PRO A 92 12.28 -1.95 8.20
N ALA A 93 11.94 -1.16 7.17
CA ALA A 93 10.74 -0.35 7.14
C ALA A 93 9.47 -1.22 7.06
N TYR A 94 9.51 -2.31 6.25
CA TYR A 94 8.45 -3.30 6.21
C TYR A 94 8.20 -3.92 7.59
N SER A 95 9.24 -4.25 8.33
CA SER A 95 9.10 -4.92 9.64
C SER A 95 8.37 -4.03 10.65
N GLU A 96 8.65 -2.73 10.63
CA GLU A 96 7.94 -1.76 11.46
C GLU A 96 6.49 -1.55 10.99
N LEU A 97 6.27 -1.44 9.67
CA LEU A 97 4.92 -1.39 9.10
C LEU A 97 4.09 -2.60 9.54
N ALA A 98 4.61 -3.81 9.37
CA ALA A 98 3.93 -5.05 9.75
C ALA A 98 3.63 -5.11 11.25
N ARG A 99 4.54 -4.61 12.10
CA ARG A 99 4.32 -4.50 13.55
C ARG A 99 3.14 -3.58 13.87
N LEU A 100 3.08 -2.40 13.22
CA LEU A 100 2.00 -1.43 13.40
C LEU A 100 0.66 -1.98 12.90
N CYS A 101 0.64 -2.61 11.73
CA CYS A 101 -0.56 -3.22 11.17
C CYS A 101 -1.08 -4.36 12.07
N ALA A 102 -0.22 -5.27 12.52
CA ALA A 102 -0.60 -6.34 13.43
C ALA A 102 -1.12 -5.81 14.78
N ALA A 103 -0.59 -4.70 15.28
CA ALA A 103 -1.11 -4.03 16.48
C ALA A 103 -2.52 -3.45 16.23
N ARG A 104 -2.75 -2.84 15.05
CA ARG A 104 -4.07 -2.33 14.64
C ARG A 104 -5.09 -3.45 14.52
N GLU A 105 -4.73 -4.59 13.90
CA GLU A 105 -5.64 -5.75 13.79
C GLU A 105 -6.06 -6.27 15.15
N LYS A 106 -5.11 -6.43 16.08
CA LYS A 106 -5.42 -6.81 17.46
C LYS A 106 -6.38 -5.83 18.13
N LEU A 107 -6.17 -4.53 17.93
CA LEU A 107 -7.07 -3.51 18.47
C LEU A 107 -8.49 -3.66 17.90
N LEU A 108 -8.63 -3.81 16.58
CA LEU A 108 -9.92 -3.99 15.91
C LEU A 108 -10.70 -5.22 16.40
N LEU A 109 -10.00 -6.28 16.85
CA LEU A 109 -10.64 -7.46 17.44
C LEU A 109 -11.17 -7.23 18.88
N THR A 110 -10.71 -6.19 19.56
CA THR A 110 -11.03 -5.94 20.98
C THR A 110 -12.01 -4.80 21.21
N ILE A 111 -12.20 -3.91 20.24
CA ILE A 111 -13.05 -2.73 20.37
C ILE A 111 -14.42 -2.98 19.76
N THR A 112 -15.47 -2.50 20.43
CA THR A 112 -16.86 -2.52 19.91
C THR A 112 -17.27 -1.20 19.27
N ASP A 113 -16.48 -0.15 19.50
CA ASP A 113 -16.66 1.19 18.94
C ASP A 113 -15.34 1.59 18.25
N THR A 114 -15.43 2.00 16.99
CA THR A 114 -14.29 2.44 16.18
C THR A 114 -14.09 3.97 16.26
N THR A 115 -14.91 4.68 17.04
CA THR A 115 -14.79 6.12 17.28
C THR A 115 -13.38 6.44 17.77
N GLY A 116 -12.62 7.20 16.98
CA GLY A 116 -11.23 7.57 17.25
C GLY A 116 -10.18 6.77 16.47
N LEU A 117 -10.59 5.75 15.71
CA LEU A 117 -9.75 5.16 14.67
C LEU A 117 -9.94 5.91 13.36
N THR A 118 -8.83 6.19 12.67
CA THR A 118 -8.90 6.66 11.28
C THR A 118 -9.56 5.56 10.44
N PRO A 119 -10.71 5.81 9.80
CA PRO A 119 -11.31 4.88 8.85
C PRO A 119 -10.44 4.79 7.60
N HIS A 120 -10.44 3.64 6.94
CA HIS A 120 -9.88 3.54 5.60
C HIS A 120 -10.73 4.38 4.64
N PRO A 121 -10.14 5.09 3.66
CA PRO A 121 -10.91 5.87 2.67
C PRO A 121 -11.96 5.08 1.89
N ALA A 122 -11.78 3.75 1.81
CA ALA A 122 -12.70 2.83 1.16
C ALA A 122 -13.64 2.07 2.12
N ASP A 123 -13.59 2.36 3.43
CA ASP A 123 -14.60 1.85 4.36
C ASP A 123 -15.99 2.38 3.95
N PRO A 124 -17.06 1.59 4.14
CA PRO A 124 -18.41 2.06 3.85
C PRO A 124 -18.70 3.33 4.68
N PRO A 125 -19.51 4.28 4.15
CA PRO A 125 -19.89 5.46 4.90
C PRO A 125 -20.46 5.06 6.27
N ILE A 126 -19.99 5.71 7.33
CA ILE A 126 -20.60 5.57 8.66
C ILE A 126 -22.06 6.02 8.50
N ALA A 127 -23.00 5.10 8.71
CA ALA A 127 -24.42 5.39 8.62
C ALA A 127 -24.78 6.52 9.60
N SER A 128 -25.46 7.54 9.09
CA SER A 128 -25.93 8.71 9.86
C SER A 128 -27.13 8.37 10.73
#